data_AF-A0A498NM93-F1
#
_entry.id   AF-A0A498NM93-F1
#
_cell.length_a   1.000
_cell.length_b   1.000
_cell.length_c   1.000
_cell.angle_alpha   90.00
_cell.angle_beta   90.00
_cell.angle_gamma   90.00
#
_symmetry.space_group_name_H-M   'P 1'
#
loop_
_entity.id
_entity.type
_entity.pdbx_description
1 polymer ?
#
loop_
_entity_poly.entity_id
_entity_poly.type
_entity_poly.pdbx_seq_one_letter_code
_entity_poly.pdbx_strand_id
1 'polypeptide(L)'
;MELYLAILTLTVFLSTDAQLEHDDFLITGCSETEKESMYASDEEEIWHADFNQKTGVVTLPDFADPISFPGFYEGSVANLEACKANLASLIKVYKSPPEEMEPPETSIYTRNDVQLTVENTLICHVTGFFPPPVNVSFAKNNVIVTEGVNLTQYRPRSDGSFHVFAYLKITPEEGDVYSCTVNHRALQGQPQTKIWSVPVAAAVLPSVGPAVFCGVGLTLGLLGVATGLFFLIKATTTDTPDMAKNIKHLMQWTQSKKVSPRF
;
A
#
# COMPACT_ATOMS: atom_id res chain seq x y z
N MET A 1 33.67 12.96 29.40
CA MET A 1 32.65 12.48 30.37
C MET A 1 31.30 13.12 30.06
N GLU A 2 31.24 14.45 29.96
CA GLU A 2 30.04 15.23 29.57
C GLU A 2 29.35 14.77 28.27
N LEU A 3 30.12 14.52 27.20
CA LEU A 3 29.54 14.09 25.91
C LEU A 3 28.92 12.68 26.00
N TYR A 4 29.50 11.79 26.81
CA TYR A 4 29.01 10.43 26.97
C TYR A 4 27.72 10.40 27.79
N LEU A 5 27.64 11.25 28.83
CA LEU A 5 26.45 11.40 29.65
C LEU A 5 25.32 12.06 28.86
N ALA A 6 25.62 13.05 28.01
CA ALA A 6 24.67 13.68 27.09
C ALA A 6 24.15 12.72 26.02
N ILE A 7 25.00 11.84 25.47
CA ILE A 7 24.57 10.80 24.53
C ILE A 7 23.69 9.78 25.23
N LEU A 8 24.06 9.34 26.45
CA LEU A 8 23.27 8.39 27.25
C LEU A 8 21.89 8.96 27.60
N THR A 9 21.80 10.22 28.02
CA THR A 9 20.50 10.85 28.27
C THR A 9 19.69 11.00 26.98
N LEU A 10 20.30 11.38 25.85
CA LEU A 10 19.61 11.47 24.57
C LEU A 10 19.07 10.10 24.10
N THR A 11 19.83 9.01 24.29
CA THR A 11 19.36 7.65 24.00
C THR A 11 18.26 7.18 24.95
N VAL A 12 18.29 7.61 26.22
CA VAL A 12 17.23 7.32 27.21
C VAL A 12 15.96 8.11 26.89
N PHE A 13 16.07 9.34 26.37
CA PHE A 13 14.93 10.13 25.91
C PHE A 13 14.35 9.63 24.56
N LEU A 14 15.17 9.05 23.68
CA LEU A 14 14.71 8.42 22.44
C LEU A 14 14.17 6.99 22.65
N SER A 15 14.31 6.43 23.85
CA SER A 15 13.76 5.13 24.23
C SER A 15 12.50 5.24 25.09
N THR A 16 11.81 6.38 25.05
CA THR A 16 10.38 6.38 25.36
C THR A 16 9.72 5.40 24.40
N ASP A 17 9.20 4.29 24.92
CA ASP A 17 8.39 3.32 24.19
C ASP A 17 7.45 4.09 23.25
N ALA A 18 7.68 3.97 21.94
CA ALA A 18 6.64 4.31 20.99
C ALA A 18 5.54 3.28 21.21
N GLN A 19 4.59 3.59 22.09
CA GLN A 19 3.38 2.81 22.24
C GLN A 19 2.65 2.91 20.91
N LEU A 20 2.65 1.82 20.15
CA LEU A 20 1.86 1.69 18.95
C LEU A 20 0.41 1.57 19.42
N GLU A 21 -0.35 2.64 19.26
CA GLU A 21 -1.78 2.67 19.55
C GLU A 21 -2.50 2.07 18.34
N HIS A 22 -3.30 1.04 18.59
CA HIS A 22 -4.12 0.37 17.59
C HIS A 22 -5.59 0.72 17.82
N ASP A 23 -6.35 0.95 16.76
CA ASP A 23 -7.79 1.20 16.81
C ASP A 23 -8.57 -0.05 16.39
N ASP A 24 -9.06 -0.78 17.38
CA ASP A 24 -9.91 -1.96 17.18
C ASP A 24 -11.38 -1.59 17.30
N PHE A 25 -12.19 -1.91 16.28
CA PHE A 25 -13.63 -1.66 16.32
C PHE A 25 -14.45 -2.85 15.84
N LEU A 26 -15.65 -2.95 16.44
CA LEU A 26 -16.69 -3.91 16.07
C LEU A 26 -17.91 -3.14 15.60
N ILE A 27 -18.42 -3.49 14.42
CA ILE A 27 -19.70 -2.99 13.94
C ILE A 27 -20.74 -4.09 14.09
N THR A 28 -21.92 -3.71 14.58
CA THR A 28 -23.15 -4.48 14.38
C THR A 28 -24.21 -3.53 13.85
N GLY A 29 -24.60 -3.71 12.58
CA GLY A 29 -25.65 -2.94 11.92
C GLY A 29 -26.86 -3.82 11.64
N CYS A 30 -28.05 -3.31 11.89
CA CYS A 30 -29.28 -3.97 11.50
C CYS A 30 -30.31 -2.99 10.96
N SER A 31 -31.01 -3.42 9.92
CA SER A 31 -32.25 -2.80 9.46
C SER A 31 -33.31 -3.89 9.24
N GLU A 32 -34.45 -3.52 8.65
CA GLU A 32 -35.47 -4.49 8.25
C GLU A 32 -34.92 -5.53 7.25
N THR A 33 -34.00 -5.10 6.38
CA THR A 33 -33.46 -5.93 5.29
C THR A 33 -31.98 -6.24 5.43
N GLU A 34 -31.21 -5.36 6.07
CA GLU A 34 -29.76 -5.43 6.10
C GLU A 34 -29.24 -5.92 7.45
N LYS A 35 -28.10 -6.61 7.38
CA LYS A 35 -27.41 -7.22 8.51
C LYS A 35 -25.91 -7.03 8.28
N GLU A 36 -25.26 -6.41 9.24
CA GLU A 36 -23.83 -6.11 9.18
C GLU A 36 -23.19 -6.56 10.48
N SER A 37 -22.07 -7.28 10.39
CA SER A 37 -21.25 -7.58 11.56
C SER A 37 -19.81 -7.80 11.13
N MET A 38 -18.94 -6.91 11.57
CA MET A 38 -17.52 -6.95 11.23
C MET A 38 -16.65 -6.56 12.41
N TYR A 39 -15.44 -7.10 12.43
CA TYR A 39 -14.34 -6.76 13.33
C TYR A 39 -13.17 -6.26 12.49
N ALA A 40 -12.61 -5.12 12.88
CA ALA A 40 -11.55 -4.44 12.17
C ALA A 40 -10.52 -3.86 13.14
N SER A 41 -9.30 -3.65 12.64
CA SER A 41 -8.18 -3.05 13.36
C SER A 41 -7.45 -2.09 12.43
N ASP A 42 -7.11 -0.90 12.91
CA ASP A 42 -6.39 0.14 12.16
C ASP A 42 -7.00 0.42 10.77
N GLU A 43 -8.33 0.55 10.73
CA GLU A 43 -9.13 0.74 9.51
C GLU A 43 -9.15 -0.45 8.52
N GLU A 44 -8.50 -1.56 8.85
CA GLU A 44 -8.48 -2.79 8.06
C GLU A 44 -9.48 -3.83 8.59
N GLU A 45 -10.22 -4.43 7.66
CA GLU A 45 -11.14 -5.52 7.97
C GLU A 45 -10.36 -6.80 8.29
N ILE A 46 -10.62 -7.36 9.46
CA ILE A 46 -10.01 -8.63 9.90
C ILE A 46 -10.99 -9.79 9.76
N TRP A 47 -12.26 -9.54 10.07
CA TRP A 47 -13.30 -10.56 10.06
C TRP A 47 -14.68 -9.97 9.81
N HIS A 48 -15.55 -10.70 9.12
CA HIS A 48 -16.98 -10.39 9.04
C HIS A 48 -17.86 -11.63 9.07
N ALA A 49 -19.14 -11.45 9.42
CA ALA A 49 -20.15 -12.48 9.32
C ALA A 49 -20.78 -12.48 7.92
N ASP A 50 -20.61 -13.55 7.15
CA ASP A 50 -21.42 -13.80 5.97
C ASP A 50 -22.73 -14.46 6.40
N PHE A 51 -23.78 -13.67 6.55
CA PHE A 51 -25.11 -14.15 6.95
C PHE A 51 -25.82 -14.97 5.86
N ASN A 52 -25.38 -14.89 4.60
CA ASN A 52 -25.93 -15.71 3.51
C ASN A 52 -25.35 -17.12 3.57
N GLN A 53 -24.02 -17.22 3.71
CA GLN A 53 -23.30 -18.48 3.81
C GLN A 53 -23.34 -19.08 5.23
N LYS A 54 -23.78 -18.29 6.21
CA LYS A 54 -23.84 -18.63 7.63
C LYS A 54 -22.48 -19.01 8.22
N THR A 55 -21.47 -18.21 7.89
CA THR A 55 -20.09 -18.44 8.34
C THR A 55 -19.42 -17.11 8.69
N GLY A 56 -18.36 -17.17 9.48
CA GLY A 56 -17.40 -16.09 9.59
C GLY A 56 -16.38 -16.15 8.46
N VAL A 57 -15.97 -15.01 7.94
CA VAL A 57 -14.93 -14.85 6.91
C VAL A 57 -13.78 -14.08 7.53
N VAL A 58 -12.57 -14.64 7.48
CA VAL A 58 -11.33 -13.96 7.87
C VAL A 58 -10.72 -13.33 6.63
N THR A 59 -10.41 -12.04 6.68
CA THR A 59 -9.93 -11.25 5.53
C THR A 59 -8.48 -10.83 5.65
N LEU A 60 -7.74 -11.35 6.64
CA LEU A 60 -6.33 -11.09 6.80
C LEU A 60 -5.51 -11.56 5.59
N PRO A 61 -4.43 -10.83 5.23
CA PRO A 61 -3.51 -11.26 4.18
C PRO A 61 -2.80 -12.58 4.47
N ASP A 62 -2.42 -13.30 3.42
CA ASP A 62 -1.72 -14.60 3.53
C ASP A 62 -0.38 -14.56 4.29
N PHE A 63 0.23 -13.38 4.39
CA PHE A 63 1.48 -13.20 5.14
C PHE A 63 1.27 -12.99 6.63
N ALA A 64 0.04 -12.69 7.06
CA ALA A 64 -0.28 -12.52 8.47
C ALA A 64 -0.38 -13.88 9.16
N ASP A 65 -0.01 -13.92 10.44
CA ASP A 65 -0.14 -15.15 11.23
C ASP A 65 -1.63 -15.58 11.29
N PRO A 66 -1.94 -16.86 11.06
CA PRO A 66 -3.32 -17.32 11.04
C PRO A 66 -4.03 -17.06 12.38
N ILE A 67 -5.15 -16.34 12.31
CA ILE A 67 -6.06 -16.11 13.43
C ILE A 67 -7.37 -16.89 13.25
N SER A 68 -8.04 -17.22 14.34
CA SER A 68 -9.37 -17.86 14.31
C SER A 68 -10.34 -17.14 15.24
N PHE A 69 -11.61 -17.11 14.84
CA PHE A 69 -12.69 -16.44 15.56
C PHE A 69 -13.80 -17.44 15.96
N PRO A 70 -13.51 -18.44 16.82
CA PRO A 70 -14.49 -19.44 17.20
C PRO A 70 -15.64 -18.80 17.99
N GLY A 71 -16.88 -19.10 17.59
CA GLY A 71 -18.08 -18.58 18.24
C GLY A 71 -18.48 -17.15 17.84
N PHE A 72 -17.66 -16.45 17.03
CA PHE A 72 -17.98 -15.07 16.63
C PHE A 72 -19.22 -15.01 15.75
N TYR A 73 -19.40 -15.96 14.83
CA TYR A 73 -20.58 -15.97 13.97
C TYR A 73 -21.88 -16.14 14.79
N GLU A 74 -21.91 -17.07 15.74
CA GLU A 74 -23.04 -17.26 16.66
C GLU A 74 -23.28 -16.01 17.52
N GLY A 75 -22.20 -15.37 17.98
CA GLY A 75 -22.24 -14.08 18.66
C GLY A 75 -22.87 -12.98 17.80
N SER A 76 -22.48 -12.88 16.53
CA SER A 76 -23.06 -11.92 15.58
C SER A 76 -24.55 -12.17 15.34
N VAL A 77 -24.98 -13.42 15.26
CA VAL A 77 -26.42 -13.75 15.17
C VAL A 77 -27.17 -13.28 16.41
N ALA A 78 -26.63 -13.49 17.61
CA ALA A 78 -27.25 -13.02 18.84
C ALA A 78 -27.28 -11.48 18.94
N ASN A 79 -26.18 -10.82 18.55
CA ASN A 79 -26.08 -9.36 18.53
C ASN A 79 -27.06 -8.73 17.54
N LEU A 80 -27.34 -9.36 16.40
CA LEU A 80 -28.37 -8.88 15.47
C LEU A 80 -29.77 -8.93 16.06
N GLU A 81 -30.12 -9.97 16.82
CA GLU A 81 -31.43 -10.06 17.47
C GLU A 81 -31.57 -8.97 18.54
N ALA A 82 -30.51 -8.72 19.31
CA ALA A 82 -30.46 -7.60 20.25
C ALA A 82 -30.57 -6.24 19.53
N CYS A 83 -29.87 -6.07 18.41
CA CYS A 83 -29.91 -4.86 17.58
C CYS A 83 -31.35 -4.58 17.10
N LYS A 84 -32.05 -5.58 16.59
CA LYS A 84 -33.45 -5.44 16.14
C LYS A 84 -34.40 -5.10 17.27
N ALA A 85 -34.25 -5.73 18.44
CA ALA A 85 -35.06 -5.43 19.62
C ALA A 85 -34.84 -3.97 20.10
N ASN A 86 -33.59 -3.51 20.07
CA ASN A 86 -33.24 -2.13 20.38
C ASN A 86 -33.82 -1.17 19.34
N LEU A 87 -33.66 -1.45 18.04
CA LEU A 87 -34.21 -0.64 16.95
C LEU A 87 -35.74 -0.49 17.08
N ALA A 88 -36.47 -1.58 17.35
CA ALA A 88 -37.91 -1.55 17.56
C ALA A 88 -38.33 -0.67 18.75
N SER A 89 -37.49 -0.60 19.78
CA SER A 89 -37.71 0.28 20.93
C SER A 89 -37.40 1.74 20.59
N LEU A 90 -36.29 2.00 19.89
CA LEU A 90 -35.88 3.34 19.45
C LEU A 90 -36.91 3.95 18.49
N ILE A 91 -37.48 3.17 17.57
CA ILE A 91 -38.56 3.62 16.68
C ILE A 91 -39.76 4.14 17.49
N LYS A 92 -40.15 3.46 18.57
CA LYS A 92 -41.27 3.89 19.42
C LYS A 92 -40.96 5.18 20.19
N VAL A 93 -39.72 5.31 20.68
CA VAL A 93 -39.28 6.46 21.48
C VAL A 93 -39.10 7.70 20.61
N TYR A 94 -38.36 7.57 19.50
CA TYR A 94 -37.98 8.69 18.63
C TYR A 94 -38.96 8.95 17.49
N LYS A 95 -39.95 8.06 17.28
CA LYS A 95 -41.00 8.18 16.26
C LYS A 95 -40.45 8.32 14.84
N SER A 96 -39.33 7.65 14.55
CA SER A 96 -38.68 7.63 13.23
C SER A 96 -38.44 9.04 12.67
N PRO A 97 -37.48 9.80 13.23
CA PRO A 97 -37.09 11.09 12.65
C PRO A 97 -36.63 10.90 11.19
N PRO A 98 -36.64 11.96 10.37
CA PRO A 98 -36.07 11.91 9.03
C PRO A 98 -34.63 11.37 9.08
N GLU A 99 -34.33 10.41 8.21
CA GLU A 99 -32.99 9.85 8.07
C GLU A 99 -32.07 10.91 7.45
N GLU A 100 -30.95 11.16 8.11
CA GLU A 100 -29.87 11.99 7.55
C GLU A 100 -29.31 11.28 6.30
N MET A 101 -28.97 12.04 5.27
CA MET A 101 -28.51 11.47 4.01
C MET A 101 -27.32 12.27 3.50
N GLU A 102 -26.20 11.58 3.34
CA GLU A 102 -24.98 12.12 2.78
C GLU A 102 -24.66 11.41 1.46
N PRO A 103 -24.49 12.15 0.35
CA PRO A 103 -24.17 11.57 -0.95
C PRO A 103 -22.73 11.06 -1.00
N PRO A 104 -22.46 9.96 -1.74
CA PRO A 104 -21.11 9.45 -1.88
C PRO A 104 -20.21 10.40 -2.69
N GLU A 105 -18.92 10.36 -2.37
CA GLU A 105 -17.83 10.75 -3.25
C GLU A 105 -17.19 9.50 -3.84
N THR A 106 -16.91 9.55 -5.15
CA THR A 106 -16.42 8.38 -5.90
C THR A 106 -15.08 8.69 -6.56
N SER A 107 -14.12 7.76 -6.44
CA SER A 107 -12.85 7.78 -7.17
C SER A 107 -12.56 6.42 -7.82
N ILE A 108 -11.80 6.43 -8.92
CA ILE A 108 -11.45 5.22 -9.67
C ILE A 108 -9.96 5.25 -10.05
N TYR A 109 -9.22 4.19 -9.74
CA TYR A 109 -7.78 4.08 -9.94
C TYR A 109 -7.31 2.63 -9.98
N THR A 110 -6.09 2.38 -10.45
CA THR A 110 -5.51 1.03 -10.46
C THR A 110 -4.68 0.76 -9.22
N ARG A 111 -4.63 -0.51 -8.79
CA ARG A 111 -3.80 -0.95 -7.66
C ARG A 111 -2.32 -0.76 -7.95
N ASN A 112 -1.89 -1.19 -9.14
CA ASN A 112 -0.50 -1.10 -9.59
C ASN A 112 -0.39 -0.16 -10.80
N ASP A 113 0.85 0.22 -11.13
CA ASP A 113 1.16 0.88 -12.40
C ASP A 113 0.64 0.04 -13.58
N VAL A 114 0.11 0.74 -14.58
CA VAL A 114 -0.53 0.10 -15.72
C VAL A 114 0.52 -0.49 -16.65
N GLN A 115 0.42 -1.80 -16.91
CA GLN A 115 1.16 -2.50 -17.95
C GLN A 115 0.14 -3.21 -18.85
N LEU A 116 0.26 -3.03 -20.16
CA LEU A 116 -0.64 -3.67 -21.11
C LEU A 116 -0.50 -5.19 -21.03
N THR A 117 -1.61 -5.91 -21.17
CA THR A 117 -1.67 -7.40 -21.15
C THR A 117 -1.23 -8.06 -19.84
N VAL A 118 -0.96 -7.29 -18.79
CA VAL A 118 -0.61 -7.79 -17.44
C VAL A 118 -1.80 -7.59 -16.51
N GLU A 119 -2.11 -8.61 -15.71
CA GLU A 119 -3.20 -8.52 -14.73
C GLU A 119 -3.00 -7.36 -13.75
N ASN A 120 -4.08 -6.63 -13.49
CA ASN A 120 -4.14 -5.56 -12.51
C ASN A 120 -5.53 -5.56 -11.84
N THR A 121 -5.74 -4.70 -10.85
CA THR A 121 -7.02 -4.52 -10.19
C THR A 121 -7.43 -3.06 -10.30
N LEU A 122 -8.61 -2.82 -10.86
CA LEU A 122 -9.26 -1.52 -10.83
C LEU A 122 -10.00 -1.39 -9.50
N ILE A 123 -9.82 -0.26 -8.82
CA ILE A 123 -10.39 0.06 -7.53
C ILE A 123 -11.35 1.22 -7.73
N CYS A 124 -12.59 1.05 -7.29
CA CYS A 124 -13.55 2.12 -7.13
C CYS A 124 -13.77 2.36 -5.64
N HIS A 125 -13.25 3.46 -5.13
CA HIS A 125 -13.40 3.86 -3.73
C HIS A 125 -14.59 4.81 -3.63
N VAL A 126 -15.57 4.41 -2.83
CA VAL A 126 -16.81 5.15 -2.57
C VAL A 126 -16.82 5.54 -1.10
N THR A 127 -16.91 6.83 -0.80
CA THR A 127 -16.70 7.34 0.58
C THR A 127 -17.64 8.49 0.92
N GLY A 128 -17.80 8.77 2.21
CA GLY A 128 -18.57 9.93 2.67
C GLY A 128 -20.09 9.76 2.60
N PHE A 129 -20.59 8.53 2.38
CA PHE A 129 -22.02 8.30 2.21
C PHE A 129 -22.69 7.85 3.50
N PHE A 130 -23.96 8.21 3.65
CA PHE A 130 -24.85 7.70 4.68
C PHE A 130 -26.30 7.77 4.20
N PRO A 131 -27.17 6.80 4.51
CA PRO A 131 -26.87 5.52 5.18
C PRO A 131 -26.27 4.48 4.21
N PRO A 132 -25.76 3.33 4.69
CA PRO A 132 -25.64 2.13 3.86
C PRO A 132 -27.04 1.65 3.43
N PRO A 133 -27.20 0.94 2.29
CA PRO A 133 -26.17 0.38 1.42
C PRO A 133 -25.87 1.26 0.21
N VAL A 134 -24.82 0.92 -0.52
CA VAL A 134 -24.51 1.50 -1.84
C VAL A 134 -24.45 0.40 -2.91
N ASN A 135 -24.94 0.70 -4.11
CA ASN A 135 -24.85 -0.21 -5.24
C ASN A 135 -23.75 0.26 -6.19
N VAL A 136 -22.75 -0.59 -6.41
CA VAL A 136 -21.62 -0.32 -7.30
C VAL A 136 -21.64 -1.30 -8.46
N SER A 137 -21.43 -0.80 -9.68
CA SER A 137 -21.34 -1.61 -10.89
C SER A 137 -20.18 -1.16 -11.76
N PHE A 138 -19.54 -2.10 -12.44
CA PHE A 138 -18.49 -1.81 -13.40
C PHE A 138 -18.97 -2.04 -14.83
N ALA A 139 -18.42 -1.26 -15.76
CA ALA A 139 -18.51 -1.56 -17.19
C ALA A 139 -17.13 -1.44 -17.85
N LYS A 140 -16.90 -2.28 -18.86
CA LYS A 140 -15.76 -2.19 -19.78
C LYS A 140 -16.33 -1.89 -21.17
N ASN A 141 -15.89 -0.80 -21.80
CA ASN A 141 -16.33 -0.38 -23.13
C ASN A 141 -17.87 -0.34 -23.25
N ASN A 142 -18.54 0.23 -22.24
CA ASN A 142 -20.00 0.33 -22.09
C ASN A 142 -20.75 -1.01 -21.90
N VAL A 143 -20.03 -2.12 -21.68
CA VAL A 143 -20.62 -3.42 -21.36
C VAL A 143 -20.44 -3.71 -19.87
N ILE A 144 -21.54 -4.00 -19.17
CA ILE A 144 -21.52 -4.29 -17.73
C ILE A 144 -20.68 -5.56 -17.49
N VAL A 145 -19.78 -5.50 -16.50
CA VAL A 145 -18.94 -6.61 -16.08
C VAL A 145 -19.27 -6.98 -14.64
N THR A 146 -19.53 -8.26 -14.41
CA THR A 146 -19.81 -8.83 -13.07
C THR A 146 -18.77 -9.84 -12.62
N GLU A 147 -18.04 -10.45 -13.57
CA GLU A 147 -16.99 -11.41 -13.26
C GLU A 147 -15.78 -10.70 -12.63
N GLY A 148 -15.24 -11.29 -11.55
CA GLY A 148 -14.10 -10.72 -10.84
C GLY A 148 -14.38 -9.42 -10.09
N VAL A 149 -15.66 -9.06 -9.91
CA VAL A 149 -16.10 -7.94 -9.08
C VAL A 149 -16.21 -8.39 -7.62
N ASN A 150 -15.65 -7.61 -6.70
CA ASN A 150 -15.82 -7.79 -5.26
C ASN A 150 -16.07 -6.44 -4.58
N LEU A 151 -16.84 -6.43 -3.49
CA LEU A 151 -17.13 -5.25 -2.68
C LEU A 151 -16.78 -5.56 -1.21
N THR A 152 -16.10 -4.64 -0.54
CA THR A 152 -15.80 -4.78 0.90
C THR A 152 -17.02 -4.54 1.77
N GLN A 153 -16.92 -4.88 3.06
CA GLN A 153 -17.89 -4.45 4.06
C GLN A 153 -17.89 -2.92 4.23
N TYR A 154 -18.97 -2.38 4.80
CA TYR A 154 -19.13 -0.96 5.09
C TYR A 154 -18.24 -0.53 6.25
N ARG A 155 -17.29 0.36 5.98
CA ARG A 155 -16.38 0.85 7.02
C ARG A 155 -16.79 2.26 7.49
N PRO A 156 -16.88 2.49 8.80
CA PRO A 156 -17.28 3.75 9.36
C PRO A 156 -16.09 4.69 9.33
N ARG A 157 -16.37 5.97 9.15
CA ARG A 157 -15.41 7.05 9.28
C ARG A 157 -15.63 7.77 10.60
N SER A 158 -14.64 8.54 11.02
CA SER A 158 -14.69 9.36 12.24
C SER A 158 -15.81 10.41 12.24
N ASP A 159 -16.31 10.79 11.07
CA ASP A 159 -17.45 11.70 10.88
C ASP A 159 -18.82 10.99 10.90
N GLY A 160 -18.87 9.67 11.10
CA GLY A 160 -20.09 8.87 11.11
C GLY A 160 -20.60 8.44 9.74
N SER A 161 -19.97 8.87 8.64
CA SER A 161 -20.25 8.38 7.29
C SER A 161 -19.57 7.03 7.02
N PHE A 162 -19.88 6.40 5.90
CA PHE A 162 -19.29 5.11 5.50
C PHE A 162 -18.40 5.25 4.25
N HIS A 163 -17.49 4.29 4.10
CA HIS A 163 -16.77 4.04 2.87
C HIS A 163 -16.74 2.55 2.52
N VAL A 164 -16.58 2.25 1.23
CA VAL A 164 -16.39 0.90 0.69
C VAL A 164 -15.42 0.92 -0.49
N PHE A 165 -14.76 -0.21 -0.74
CA PHE A 165 -13.95 -0.44 -1.93
C PHE A 165 -14.61 -1.50 -2.80
N ALA A 166 -14.82 -1.19 -4.08
CA ALA A 166 -15.17 -2.16 -5.09
C ALA A 166 -13.94 -2.46 -5.97
N TYR A 167 -13.66 -3.73 -6.19
CA TYR A 167 -12.54 -4.21 -6.96
C TYR A 167 -13.03 -4.89 -8.23
N LEU A 168 -12.34 -4.66 -9.35
CA LEU A 168 -12.52 -5.38 -10.59
C LEU A 168 -11.16 -5.89 -11.07
N LYS A 169 -11.02 -7.21 -11.27
CA LYS A 169 -9.84 -7.78 -11.94
C LYS A 169 -9.85 -7.38 -13.42
N ILE A 170 -8.75 -6.81 -13.90
CA ILE A 170 -8.61 -6.35 -15.28
C ILE A 170 -7.32 -6.84 -15.90
N THR A 171 -7.31 -7.01 -17.22
CA THR A 171 -6.10 -7.11 -18.04
C THR A 171 -6.17 -5.93 -19.02
N PRO A 172 -5.47 -4.81 -18.76
CA PRO A 172 -5.61 -3.59 -19.54
C PRO A 172 -5.14 -3.78 -20.99
N GLU A 173 -5.96 -3.40 -21.95
CA GLU A 173 -5.59 -3.29 -23.36
C GLU A 173 -5.60 -1.83 -23.81
N GLU A 174 -4.86 -1.52 -24.87
CA GLU A 174 -4.86 -0.17 -25.44
C GLU A 174 -6.28 0.20 -25.92
N GLY A 175 -6.75 1.38 -25.52
CA GLY A 175 -8.07 1.89 -25.87
C GLY A 175 -9.21 1.40 -24.98
N ASP A 176 -8.94 0.53 -24.00
CA ASP A 176 -9.95 0.15 -23.02
C ASP A 176 -10.41 1.35 -22.18
N VAL A 177 -11.72 1.42 -22.00
CA VAL A 177 -12.39 2.38 -21.12
C VAL A 177 -13.22 1.61 -20.11
N TYR A 178 -12.93 1.83 -18.83
CA TYR A 178 -13.67 1.28 -17.72
C TYR A 178 -14.51 2.37 -17.06
N SER A 179 -15.63 1.99 -16.47
CA SER A 179 -16.42 2.88 -15.63
C SER A 179 -16.87 2.20 -14.35
N CYS A 180 -16.93 2.97 -13.27
CA CYS A 180 -17.59 2.61 -12.03
C CYS A 180 -18.83 3.49 -11.87
N THR A 181 -20.00 2.86 -11.79
CA THR A 181 -21.29 3.53 -11.57
C THR A 181 -21.81 3.20 -10.18
N VAL A 182 -22.05 4.25 -9.39
CA VAL A 182 -22.45 4.21 -7.99
C VAL A 182 -23.88 4.77 -7.88
N ASN A 183 -24.76 3.99 -7.27
CA ASN A 183 -26.12 4.39 -6.97
C ASN A 183 -26.36 4.36 -5.44
N HIS A 184 -26.93 5.44 -4.92
CA HIS A 184 -27.17 5.63 -3.50
C HIS A 184 -28.44 6.46 -3.30
N ARG A 185 -29.15 6.26 -2.18
CA ARG A 185 -30.46 6.89 -1.93
C ARG A 185 -30.37 8.43 -1.88
N ALA A 186 -29.26 8.97 -1.37
CA ALA A 186 -29.00 10.41 -1.30
C ALA A 186 -28.79 11.06 -2.68
N LEU A 187 -28.55 10.26 -3.73
CA LEU A 187 -28.39 10.76 -5.10
C LEU A 187 -29.72 10.99 -5.85
N GLN A 188 -30.86 10.73 -5.20
CA GLN A 188 -32.20 11.03 -5.75
C GLN A 188 -32.44 10.47 -7.16
N GLY A 189 -31.91 9.29 -7.45
CA GLY A 189 -32.06 8.60 -8.74
C GLY A 189 -31.05 9.02 -9.83
N GLN A 190 -30.07 9.86 -9.51
CA GLN A 190 -29.00 10.27 -10.43
C GLN A 190 -27.67 9.57 -10.07
N PRO A 191 -27.37 8.40 -10.64
CA PRO A 191 -26.16 7.67 -10.28
C PRO A 191 -24.90 8.43 -10.68
N GLN A 192 -23.86 8.34 -9.84
CA GLN A 192 -22.54 8.88 -10.16
C GLN A 192 -21.76 7.88 -10.99
N THR A 193 -21.15 8.34 -12.09
CA THR A 193 -20.27 7.49 -12.90
C THR A 193 -18.89 8.10 -13.01
N LYS A 194 -17.85 7.32 -12.69
CA LYS A 194 -16.45 7.67 -12.90
C LYS A 194 -15.86 6.81 -14.00
N ILE A 195 -15.12 7.44 -14.89
CA ILE A 195 -14.53 6.80 -16.07
C ILE A 195 -13.02 6.75 -15.85
N TRP A 196 -12.42 5.61 -16.21
CA TRP A 196 -10.98 5.41 -16.23
C TRP A 196 -10.59 4.80 -17.57
N SER A 197 -9.67 5.45 -18.27
CA SER A 197 -9.12 4.96 -19.53
C SER A 197 -7.66 4.57 -19.36
N VAL A 198 -7.23 3.55 -20.12
CA VAL A 198 -5.84 3.11 -20.12
C VAL A 198 -4.93 4.25 -20.63
N PRO A 199 -3.94 4.73 -19.84
CA PRO A 199 -3.10 5.84 -20.26
C PRO A 199 -2.25 5.49 -21.49
N VAL A 200 -2.18 6.39 -22.47
CA VAL A 200 -1.36 6.20 -23.69
C VAL A 200 0.12 5.99 -23.35
N ALA A 201 0.63 6.60 -22.28
CA ALA A 201 2.01 6.42 -21.83
C ALA A 201 2.32 5.00 -21.31
N ALA A 202 1.31 4.28 -20.80
CA ALA A 202 1.46 2.88 -20.40
C ALA A 202 1.75 1.95 -21.60
N ALA A 203 1.43 2.41 -22.82
CA ALA A 203 1.78 1.73 -24.06
C ALA A 203 3.22 1.98 -24.54
N VAL A 204 3.97 2.95 -23.97
CA VAL A 204 5.17 3.50 -24.65
C VAL A 204 6.47 3.59 -23.83
N LEU A 205 6.48 3.53 -22.50
CA LEU A 205 7.74 3.84 -21.79
C LEU A 205 8.43 2.63 -21.15
N PRO A 206 9.57 2.15 -21.69
CA PRO A 206 10.51 1.37 -20.90
C PRO A 206 11.04 2.24 -19.76
N SER A 207 11.22 1.63 -18.59
CA SER A 207 11.80 2.27 -17.40
C SER A 207 13.04 3.10 -17.76
N VAL A 208 13.07 4.35 -17.31
CA VAL A 208 14.20 5.28 -17.51
C VAL A 208 15.39 4.89 -16.60
N GLY A 209 15.15 4.06 -15.57
CA GLY A 209 16.15 3.65 -14.59
C GLY A 209 17.39 2.98 -15.20
N PRO A 210 17.24 1.91 -16.01
CA PRO A 210 18.37 1.26 -16.67
C PRO A 210 19.16 2.19 -17.60
N ALA A 211 18.49 3.09 -18.32
CA ALA A 211 19.16 4.02 -19.24
C ALA A 211 20.01 5.06 -18.49
N VAL A 212 19.48 5.61 -17.39
CA VAL A 212 20.21 6.55 -16.53
C VAL A 212 21.38 5.86 -15.83
N PHE A 213 21.17 4.65 -15.31
CA PHE A 213 22.23 3.88 -14.67
C PHE A 213 23.37 3.56 -15.64
N CYS A 214 23.06 3.13 -16.87
CA CYS A 214 24.06 2.90 -17.91
C CYS A 214 24.79 4.19 -18.31
N GLY A 215 24.08 5.32 -18.46
CA GLY A 215 24.69 6.60 -18.83
C GLY A 215 25.68 7.11 -17.76
N VAL A 216 25.27 7.08 -16.48
CA VAL A 216 26.14 7.47 -15.37
C VAL A 216 27.31 6.49 -15.21
N GLY A 217 27.07 5.19 -15.34
CA GLY A 217 28.13 4.18 -15.28
C GLY A 217 29.19 4.33 -16.38
N LEU A 218 28.76 4.58 -17.62
CA LEU A 218 29.68 4.78 -18.76
C LEU A 218 30.52 6.04 -18.60
N THR A 219 29.92 7.15 -18.17
CA THR A 219 30.66 8.41 -17.98
C THR A 219 31.71 8.29 -16.90
N LEU A 220 31.37 7.72 -15.74
CA LEU A 220 32.31 7.47 -14.65
C LEU A 220 33.41 6.47 -15.06
N GLY A 221 33.05 5.43 -15.81
CA GLY A 221 34.00 4.45 -16.35
C GLY A 221 35.03 5.08 -17.30
N LEU A 222 34.58 5.92 -18.24
CA LEU A 222 35.46 6.62 -19.17
C LEU A 222 36.40 7.61 -18.46
N LEU A 223 35.90 8.33 -17.45
CA LEU A 223 36.71 9.20 -16.59
C LEU A 223 37.80 8.40 -15.84
N GLY A 224 37.44 7.22 -15.31
CA GLY A 224 38.40 6.31 -14.66
C GLY A 224 39.50 5.82 -15.61
N VAL A 225 39.14 5.44 -16.84
CA VAL A 225 40.11 5.01 -17.85
C VAL A 225 41.05 6.16 -18.25
N ALA A 226 40.50 7.35 -18.51
CA ALA A 226 41.30 8.52 -18.90
C ALA A 226 42.28 8.93 -17.80
N THR A 227 41.83 8.97 -16.55
CA THR A 227 42.68 9.28 -15.39
C THR A 227 43.75 8.22 -15.18
N GLY A 228 43.41 6.93 -15.26
CA GLY A 228 44.38 5.83 -15.17
C GLY A 228 45.46 5.89 -16.27
N LEU A 229 45.04 6.15 -17.51
CA LEU A 229 45.96 6.28 -18.64
C LEU A 229 46.91 7.47 -18.47
N PHE A 230 46.42 8.60 -17.95
CA PHE A 230 47.25 9.76 -17.63
C PHE A 230 48.35 9.43 -16.60
N PHE A 231 48.00 8.73 -15.52
CA PHE A 231 48.97 8.32 -14.50
C PHE A 231 49.99 7.30 -15.04
N LEU A 232 49.56 6.36 -15.87
CA LEU A 232 50.46 5.41 -16.53
C LEU A 232 51.45 6.12 -17.49
N ILE A 233 50.97 7.05 -18.31
CA ILE A 233 51.83 7.83 -19.20
C ILE A 233 52.84 8.66 -18.40
N LYS A 234 52.40 9.31 -17.32
CA LYS A 234 53.32 10.04 -16.42
C LYS A 234 54.37 9.13 -15.78
N ALA A 235 54.01 7.92 -15.38
CA ALA A 235 54.95 6.95 -14.83
C ALA A 235 55.98 6.47 -15.87
N THR A 236 55.56 6.29 -17.14
CA THR A 236 56.47 5.87 -18.23
C THR A 236 57.33 6.99 -18.80
N THR A 237 56.89 8.25 -18.73
CA THR A 237 57.66 9.42 -19.22
C THR A 237 58.60 10.01 -18.18
N THR A 238 58.56 9.53 -16.93
CA THR A 238 59.51 9.88 -15.86
C THR A 238 60.68 8.91 -15.74
N ASP A 239 61.05 8.22 -16.82
CA ASP A 239 62.39 7.62 -16.98
C ASP A 239 63.45 8.73 -17.16
N THR A 240 63.64 9.54 -16.11
CA THR A 240 64.93 10.18 -15.87
C THR A 240 65.81 9.20 -15.09
N PRO A 241 67.11 9.10 -15.41
CA PRO A 241 68.04 8.13 -14.81
C PRO A 241 68.21 8.22 -13.29
N ASP A 242 67.54 9.16 -12.61
CA ASP A 242 67.57 9.35 -11.15
C ASP A 242 66.60 8.43 -10.38
N MET A 243 65.45 8.02 -10.95
CA MET A 243 64.54 7.10 -10.25
C MET A 243 65.09 5.66 -10.18
N ALA A 244 65.80 5.20 -11.21
CA ALA A 244 66.48 3.90 -11.20
C ALA A 244 67.54 3.79 -10.09
N LYS A 245 68.16 4.92 -9.70
CA LYS A 245 69.13 5.00 -8.60
C LYS A 245 68.45 4.86 -7.23
N ASN A 246 67.28 5.49 -7.06
CA ASN A 246 66.50 5.41 -5.81
C ASN A 246 65.87 4.03 -5.58
N ILE A 247 65.40 3.35 -6.64
CA ILE A 247 64.86 1.98 -6.51
C ILE A 247 65.96 0.97 -6.17
N LYS A 248 67.17 1.10 -6.75
CA LYS A 248 68.33 0.27 -6.35
C LYS A 248 68.72 0.48 -4.89
N HIS A 249 68.67 1.72 -4.39
CA HIS A 249 68.99 2.04 -3.00
C HIS A 249 67.98 1.44 -2.01
N LEU A 250 66.69 1.42 -2.37
CA LEU A 250 65.62 0.78 -1.59
C LEU A 250 65.70 -0.76 -1.60
N MET A 251 66.09 -1.38 -2.71
CA MET A 251 66.32 -2.82 -2.80
C MET A 251 67.58 -3.28 -2.04
N GLN A 252 68.63 -2.44 -1.97
CA GLN A 252 69.81 -2.73 -1.15
C GLN A 252 69.52 -2.64 0.36
N TRP A 253 68.65 -1.72 0.80
CA TRP A 253 68.25 -1.62 2.21
C TRP A 253 67.41 -2.80 2.69
N THR A 254 66.60 -3.39 1.81
CA THR A 254 65.80 -4.59 2.14
C THR A 254 66.63 -5.87 2.24
N GLN A 255 67.78 -5.94 1.56
CA GLN A 255 68.71 -7.06 1.71
C GLN A 255 69.67 -6.94 2.91
N SER A 256 70.00 -5.73 3.39
CA SER A 256 70.94 -5.56 4.52
C SER A 256 70.31 -5.76 5.91
N LYS A 257 68.98 -5.91 6.02
CA LYS A 257 68.28 -6.12 7.31
C LYS A 257 67.99 -7.58 7.66
N LYS A 258 68.47 -8.55 6.87
CA LYS A 258 68.45 -9.95 7.27
C LYS A 258 69.86 -10.40 7.67
N VAL A 259 69.95 -10.79 8.95
CA VAL A 259 71.03 -11.56 9.61
C VAL A 259 72.14 -10.71 10.26
N SER A 260 72.02 -10.52 11.58
CA SER A 260 73.13 -10.81 12.50
C SER A 260 72.56 -11.51 13.74
N PRO A 261 73.21 -12.59 14.24
CA PRO A 261 72.64 -13.51 15.22
C PRO A 261 72.98 -13.12 16.68
N ARG A 262 72.02 -13.44 17.56
CA ARG A 262 72.17 -13.99 18.94
C ARG A 262 73.10 -13.28 19.92
N PHE A 263 72.54 -12.81 21.04
CA PHE A 263 72.74 -13.42 22.38
C PHE A 263 71.45 -13.24 23.20
#